data_AF-A0A5C5TTE8-F1
#
_entry.id   AF-A0A5C5TTE8-F1
#
_cell.length_a   1.000
_cell.length_b   1.000
_cell.length_c   1.000
_cell.angle_alpha   90.00
_cell.angle_beta   90.00
_cell.angle_gamma   90.00
#
_symmetry.space_group_name_H-M   'P 1'
#
loop_
_entity.id
_entity.type
_entity.pdbx_description
1 polymer ?
#
loop_
_entity_poly.entity_id
_entity_poly.type
_entity_poly.pdbx_seq_one_letter_code
_entity_poly.pdbx_strand_id
1 'polypeptide(L)'
;MTLWIGIDVSKASLAVCLLPQAQQLSLPNTADGHARLRALLADRPVGNVLLEATGGYERPLMRALAVAGIPVTRINPRRARAFADAMGKTAKT
;
A
#
# COMPACT_ATOMS: atom_id res chain seq x y z
N MET A 1 -16.79 9.11 2.13
CA MET A 1 -15.79 8.94 3.20
C MET A 1 -14.47 8.58 2.56
N THR A 2 -13.39 9.27 2.92
CA THR A 2 -12.06 9.07 2.32
C THR A 2 -11.43 7.76 2.76
N LEU A 3 -10.89 6.99 1.81
CA LEU A 3 -10.17 5.75 2.06
C LEU A 3 -8.68 5.98 2.27
N TRP A 4 -8.12 5.22 3.20
CA TRP A 4 -6.68 5.12 3.43
C TRP A 4 -6.26 3.67 3.25
N ILE A 5 -5.27 3.44 2.40
CA ILE A 5 -4.89 2.09 2.01
C ILE A 5 -3.45 1.82 2.40
N GLY A 6 -3.21 0.71 3.11
CA GLY A 6 -1.88 0.17 3.35
C GLY A 6 -1.65 -1.05 2.47
N ILE A 7 -0.49 -1.14 1.81
CA ILE A 7 -0.12 -2.27 0.95
C ILE A 7 1.27 -2.75 1.33
N ASP A 8 1.36 -3.99 1.80
CA ASP A 8 2.63 -4.70 1.88
C ASP A 8 2.91 -5.44 0.56
N VAL A 9 4.06 -5.15 -0.04
CA VAL A 9 4.42 -5.59 -1.39
C VAL A 9 5.45 -6.71 -1.32
N SER A 10 5.04 -7.91 -1.72
CA SER A 10 5.94 -9.03 -1.97
C SER A 10 6.13 -9.26 -3.47
N LYS A 11 7.04 -10.17 -3.83
CA LYS A 11 7.26 -10.56 -5.23
C LYS A 11 5.99 -11.15 -5.87
N ALA A 12 5.22 -11.92 -5.11
CA ALA A 12 4.08 -12.69 -5.64
C ALA A 12 2.72 -12.10 -5.27
N SER A 13 2.63 -11.32 -4.19
CA SER A 13 1.37 -10.86 -3.61
C SER A 13 1.44 -9.43 -3.10
N LEU A 14 0.26 -8.83 -2.96
CA LEU A 14 -0.03 -7.53 -2.39
C LEU A 14 -1.02 -7.75 -1.26
N ALA A 15 -0.58 -7.56 -0.02
CA ALA A 15 -1.49 -7.58 1.13
C ALA A 15 -2.05 -6.16 1.32
N VAL A 16 -3.33 -5.99 1.05
CA VAL A 16 -4.00 -4.69 1.02
C VAL A 16 -4.91 -4.57 2.24
N CYS A 17 -4.80 -3.45 2.95
CA CYS A 17 -5.66 -3.08 4.07
C CYS A 17 -6.36 -1.76 3.76
N LEU A 18 -7.70 -1.73 3.84
CA LEU A 18 -8.51 -0.54 3.61
C LEU A 18 -9.10 -0.02 4.93
N LEU A 19 -8.84 1.25 5.21
CA LEU A 19 -9.43 2.00 6.31
C LEU A 19 -10.43 3.02 5.76
N PRO A 20 -11.56 3.25 6.47
CA PRO A 20 -11.87 2.79 7.82
C PRO A 20 -12.57 1.42 7.90
N GLN A 21 -12.84 0.73 6.78
CA GLN A 21 -13.61 -0.52 6.81
C GLN A 21 -12.90 -1.69 7.52
N ALA A 22 -11.61 -1.53 7.86
CA ALA A 22 -10.75 -2.59 8.38
C ALA A 22 -10.76 -3.83 7.48
N GLN A 23 -10.98 -3.64 6.18
CA GLN A 23 -11.06 -4.72 5.21
C GLN A 23 -9.65 -5.09 4.77
N GLN A 24 -9.35 -6.38 4.78
CA GLN A 24 -8.09 -6.93 4.29
C GLN A 24 -8.34 -7.82 3.09
N LEU A 25 -7.47 -7.74 2.09
CA LEU A 25 -7.49 -8.62 0.92
C LEU A 25 -6.06 -8.89 0.44
N SER A 26 -5.88 -10.03 -0.22
CA SER A 26 -4.62 -10.38 -0.87
C SER A 26 -4.84 -10.45 -2.37
N LEU A 27 -4.02 -9.71 -3.13
CA LEU A 27 -4.05 -9.70 -4.59
C LEU A 27 -2.70 -10.21 -5.13
N PRO A 28 -2.65 -10.84 -6.31
CA PRO A 28 -1.37 -11.19 -6.92
C PRO A 28 -0.60 -9.92 -7.31
N ASN A 29 0.73 -9.92 -7.20
CA ASN A 29 1.56 -8.81 -7.70
C ASN A 29 1.79 -8.96 -9.23
N THR A 30 0.69 -8.94 -9.97
CA THR A 30 0.64 -9.06 -11.43
C THR A 30 -0.20 -7.94 -12.01
N ALA A 31 -0.15 -7.74 -13.33
CA ALA A 31 -0.97 -6.72 -14.00
C ALA A 31 -2.47 -6.91 -13.73
N ASP A 32 -2.96 -8.16 -13.65
CA ASP A 32 -4.35 -8.46 -13.29
C ASP A 32 -4.68 -8.05 -11.85
N GLY A 33 -3.79 -8.33 -10.90
CA GLY A 33 -3.95 -7.88 -9.52
C GLY A 33 -3.94 -6.35 -9.39
N HIS A 34 -3.10 -5.66 -10.15
CA HIS A 34 -3.09 -4.19 -10.20
C HIS A 34 -4.39 -3.63 -10.77
N ALA A 35 -4.93 -4.25 -11.83
CA ALA A 35 -6.21 -3.86 -12.42
C ALA A 35 -7.37 -4.06 -11.44
N ARG A 36 -7.41 -5.20 -10.71
CA ARG A 36 -8.40 -5.46 -9.66
C ARG A 36 -8.33 -4.44 -8.53
N LEU A 37 -7.12 -4.09 -8.09
CA LEU A 37 -6.93 -3.06 -7.06
C LEU A 37 -7.44 -1.71 -7.55
N ARG A 38 -7.12 -1.32 -8.79
CA ARG A 38 -7.65 -0.07 -9.38
C ARG A 38 -9.17 -0.07 -9.44
N ALA A 39 -9.79 -1.17 -9.85
CA ALA A 39 -11.25 -1.28 -9.89
C ALA A 39 -11.88 -1.19 -8.49
N LEU A 40 -11.23 -1.73 -7.47
CA LEU A 40 -11.67 -1.62 -6.07
C LEU A 40 -11.66 -0.17 -5.57
N LEU A 41 -10.67 0.61 -6.01
CA LEU A 41 -10.46 2.01 -5.64
C LEU A 41 -11.19 2.99 -6.57
N ALA A 42 -11.65 2.53 -7.73
CA ALA A 42 -12.42 3.33 -8.68
C ALA A 42 -13.68 3.88 -8.01
N ASP A 43 -14.03 5.12 -8.33
CA ASP A 43 -15.21 5.82 -7.83
C ASP A 43 -15.26 6.04 -6.31
N ARG A 44 -14.15 5.78 -5.61
CA ARG A 44 -14.01 6.05 -4.17
C ARG A 44 -13.02 7.18 -3.94
N PRO A 45 -13.29 8.12 -3.01
CA PRO A 45 -12.33 9.14 -2.65
C PRO A 45 -11.15 8.47 -1.90
N VAL A 46 -9.98 8.42 -2.53
CA VAL A 46 -8.76 7.88 -1.92
C VAL A 46 -7.88 9.03 -1.44
N GLY A 47 -7.57 9.04 -0.15
CA GLY A 47 -6.67 10.03 0.44
C GLY A 47 -5.21 9.71 0.13
N ASN A 48 -4.79 8.48 0.43
CA ASN A 48 -3.45 7.99 0.12
C ASN A 48 -3.39 6.45 0.09
N VAL A 49 -2.48 5.94 -0.72
CA VAL A 49 -2.05 4.54 -0.71
C VAL A 49 -0.61 4.47 -0.23
N LEU A 50 -0.40 3.88 0.95
CA LEU A 50 0.91 3.66 1.55
C LEU A 50 1.45 2.30 1.12
N LEU A 51 2.61 2.28 0.46
CA LEU A 51 3.29 1.08 0.00
C LEU A 51 4.50 0.79 0.90
N GLU A 52 4.47 -0.33 1.59
CA GLU A 52 5.62 -0.89 2.30
C GLU A 52 6.41 -1.78 1.33
N ALA A 53 7.58 -1.30 0.89
CA ALA A 53 8.36 -2.01 -0.11
C ALA A 53 9.87 -1.81 0.08
N THR A 54 10.64 -2.87 -0.19
CA THR A 54 12.11 -2.91 -0.01
C THR A 54 12.90 -3.20 -1.29
N GLY A 55 12.26 -3.72 -2.35
CA GLY A 55 12.97 -4.42 -3.44
C GLY A 55 12.63 -4.03 -4.89
N GLY A 56 11.81 -3.00 -5.13
CA GLY A 56 11.47 -2.54 -6.48
C GLY A 56 10.27 -3.23 -7.14
N TYR A 57 9.72 -4.28 -6.53
CA TYR A 57 8.50 -4.97 -6.98
C TYR A 57 7.25 -4.08 -6.91
N GLU A 58 7.31 -2.96 -6.19
CA GLU A 58 6.25 -1.96 -6.09
C GLU A 58 6.18 -1.06 -7.33
N ARG A 59 7.24 -0.97 -8.13
CA ARG A 59 7.33 -0.01 -9.26
C ARG A 59 6.20 -0.17 -10.29
N PRO A 60 5.80 -1.38 -10.71
CA PRO A 60 4.68 -1.53 -11.64
C PRO A 60 3.36 -1.08 -11.01
N LEU A 61 3.13 -1.43 -9.74
CA LEU A 61 1.94 -1.01 -8.99
C LEU A 61 1.88 0.51 -8.82
N MET A 62 2.99 1.16 -8.44
CA MET A 62 3.07 2.62 -8.34
C MET A 62 2.72 3.30 -9.66
N ARG A 63 3.22 2.77 -10.79
CA ARG A 63 2.87 3.30 -12.11
C ARG A 63 1.38 3.15 -12.42
N ALA A 64 0.80 1.98 -12.14
CA ALA A 64 -0.62 1.74 -12.35
C ALA A 64 -1.52 2.69 -11.54
N LEU A 65 -1.14 2.98 -10.28
CA LEU A 65 -1.86 3.92 -9.43
C LEU A 65 -1.67 5.38 -9.85
N ALA A 66 -0.46 5.77 -10.27
CA ALA A 66 -0.18 7.11 -10.77
C ALA A 66 -0.95 7.43 -12.05
N VAL A 67 -1.05 6.48 -13.00
CA VAL A 67 -1.86 6.63 -14.22
C VAL A 67 -3.35 6.81 -13.89
N ALA A 68 -3.81 6.22 -12.79
CA ALA A 68 -5.18 6.37 -12.30
C ALA A 68 -5.42 7.65 -11.48
N GLY A 69 -4.40 8.51 -11.31
CA GLY A 69 -4.49 9.72 -10.49
C GLY A 69 -4.61 9.45 -8.99
N ILE A 70 -4.28 8.23 -8.53
CA ILE A 70 -4.40 7.84 -7.12
C ILE A 70 -3.13 8.26 -6.37
N PRO A 71 -3.24 9.03 -5.26
CA PRO A 71 -2.08 9.40 -4.46
C PRO A 71 -1.38 8.17 -3.87
N VAL A 72 -0.06 8.09 -4.06
CA VAL A 72 0.76 6.96 -3.62
C VAL A 72 1.98 7.46 -2.84
N THR A 73 2.25 6.85 -1.70
CA THR A 73 3.44 7.09 -0.89
C THR A 73 4.17 5.78 -0.67
N ARG A 74 5.45 5.70 -1.06
CA ARG A 74 6.28 4.54 -0.78
C ARG A 74 7.11 4.77 0.48
N ILE A 75 7.00 3.86 1.44
CA ILE A 75 7.86 3.82 2.62
C ILE A 75 8.78 2.59 2.58
N ASN A 76 10.02 2.80 2.99
CA ASN A 76 10.93 1.69 3.25
C ASN A 76 10.69 1.24 4.70
N PRO A 77 10.26 -0.01 4.96
CA PRO A 77 9.98 -0.47 6.31
C PRO A 77 11.16 -0.40 7.26
N ARG A 78 12.39 -0.57 6.75
CA ARG A 78 13.59 -0.38 7.58
C ARG A 78 13.70 1.06 8.09
N ARG A 79 13.33 2.05 7.27
CA ARG A 79 13.31 3.46 7.68
C ARG A 79 12.12 3.79 8.57
N ALA A 80 10.95 3.23 8.29
CA ALA A 80 9.78 3.41 9.15
C ALA A 80 10.01 2.82 10.55
N ARG A 81 10.61 1.63 10.62
CA ARG A 81 11.01 0.97 11.88
C ARG A 81 12.08 1.78 12.61
N ALA A 82 13.16 2.16 11.93
CA ALA A 82 14.21 2.98 12.53
C ALA A 82 13.68 4.34 13.04
N PHE A 83 12.70 4.93 12.35
CA PHE A 83 12.04 6.15 12.79
C PHE A 83 11.15 5.92 14.02
N ALA A 84 10.38 4.82 14.07
CA ALA A 84 9.59 4.45 15.24
C ALA A 84 10.49 4.17 16.46
N ASP A 85 11.61 3.48 16.25
CA ASP A 85 12.62 3.19 17.27
C ASP A 85 13.27 4.50 17.78
N ALA A 86 13.64 5.41 16.88
CA ALA A 86 14.21 6.72 17.22
C ALA A 86 13.21 7.64 17.95
N MET A 87 11.91 7.50 17.68
CA MET A 87 10.84 8.21 18.40
C MET A 87 10.48 7.57 19.75
N GLY A 88 11.16 6.49 20.17
CA GLY A 88 10.88 5.80 21.43
C GLY A 88 9.53 5.09 21.47
N LYS A 89 8.87 4.88 20.32
CA LYS A 89 7.66 4.06 20.21
C LYS A 89 8.05 2.60 20.07
N THR A 90 8.61 2.05 21.13
CA THR A 90 8.79 0.61 21.28
C THR A 90 7.40 -0.01 21.36
N ALA A 91 6.94 -0.66 20.28
CA ALA A 91 5.87 -1.65 20.36
C ALA A 91 6.46 -2.82 21.17
N LYS A 92 6.32 -2.71 22.50
CA LYS A 92 6.80 -3.72 23.45
C LYS A 92 6.04 -5.02 23.16
N THR A 93 6.82 -6.10 23.06
CA THR A 93 6.39 -7.49 22.90
C THR A 93 5.36 -7.89 23.95
#